data_AF-A0A357AC22-F1
#
_entry.id   AF-A0A357AC22-F1
#
_cell.length_a   1.000
_cell.length_b   1.000
_cell.length_c   1.000
_cell.angle_alpha   90.00
_cell.angle_beta   90.00
_cell.angle_gamma   90.00
#
_symmetry.space_group_name_H-M   'P 1'
#
loop_
_entity.id
_entity.type
_entity.pdbx_description
1 polymer ?
#
loop_
_entity_poly.entity_id
_entity_poly.type
_entity_poly.pdbx_seq_one_letter_code
_entity_poly.pdbx_strand_id
1 'polypeptide(L)' 'HPNSPISPYITVSLGVSSVVPRNDDSEVTLIVTAGEALAEAQALGGDNIIVKTPQGLRLENSTDLDNYTSGPFDPNSTEN' A
#
# COMPACT_ATOMS: atom_id res chain seq x y z
N HIS A 1 19.88 -15.59 6.01
CA HIS A 1 20.02 -16.21 7.34
C HIS A 1 19.69 -17.69 7.26
N PRO A 2 20.69 -18.60 7.25
CA PRO A 2 20.45 -20.04 7.11
C PRO A 2 19.92 -20.76 8.37
N ASN A 3 19.80 -20.07 9.51
CA ASN A 3 19.42 -20.68 10.81
C ASN A 3 18.14 -20.08 11.43
N SER A 4 17.31 -19.35 10.67
CA SER A 4 16.05 -18.85 11.23
C SER A 4 14.98 -19.95 11.16
N PRO A 5 14.37 -20.37 12.28
CA PRO A 5 13.27 -21.33 12.24
C PRO A 5 12.10 -20.74 11.45
N ILE A 6 11.52 -21.54 10.55
CA ILE A 6 10.28 -21.18 9.85
C ILE A 6 9.15 -21.19 10.88
N SER A 7 8.45 -20.08 11.04
CA SER A 7 7.26 -19.99 11.90
C SER A 7 6.15 -20.92 11.34
N PRO A 8 5.44 -21.69 12.19
CA PRO A 8 4.26 -22.44 11.76
C PRO A 8 3.03 -21.56 11.51
N TYR A 9 3.12 -20.26 11.83
CA TYR A 9 2.03 -19.31 11.72
C TYR A 9 2.27 -18.31 10.59
N ILE A 10 1.23 -18.11 9.79
CA ILE A 10 1.18 -17.06 8.78
C ILE A 10 0.67 -15.79 9.45
N THR A 11 1.37 -14.68 9.24
CA THR A 11 0.91 -13.34 9.61
C THR A 11 0.59 -12.54 8.36
N VAL A 12 -0.21 -11.50 8.50
CA VAL A 12 -0.55 -10.58 7.41
C VAL A 12 -0.22 -9.17 7.83
N SER A 13 0.23 -8.36 6.87
CA SER A 13 0.37 -6.91 7.06
C SER A 13 -0.76 -6.22 6.35
N LEU A 14 -1.32 -5.18 6.98
CA LEU A 14 -2.49 -4.47 6.46
C LEU A 14 -2.20 -2.97 6.42
N GLY A 15 -2.30 -2.39 5.23
CA GLY A 15 -2.35 -0.94 5.03
C GLY A 15 -3.81 -0.49 4.91
N VAL A 16 -4.24 0.39 5.80
CA VAL A 16 -5.62 0.86 5.85
C VAL A 16 -5.67 2.35 5.53
N SER A 17 -6.60 2.73 4.65
CA SER A 17 -6.88 4.13 4.35
C SER A 17 -8.37 4.42 4.41
N SER A 18 -8.72 5.60 4.92
CA SER A 18 -10.12 6.06 5.01
C SER A 18 -10.19 7.57 4.85
N VAL A 19 -11.23 8.02 4.15
CA VAL A 19 -11.51 9.44 3.91
C VAL A 19 -13.02 9.64 3.78
N VAL A 20 -13.51 10.84 4.10
CA VAL A 20 -14.84 11.29 3.71
C VAL A 20 -14.71 11.95 2.33
N PRO A 21 -15.28 11.37 1.26
CA PRO A 21 -15.11 11.90 -0.09
C PRO A 21 -15.64 13.32 -0.24
N ARG A 22 -14.89 14.15 -0.97
CA ARG A 22 -15.27 15.49 -1.42
C ARG A 22 -15.37 15.51 -2.95
N ASN A 23 -16.02 16.53 -3.49
CA ASN A 23 -16.29 16.62 -4.94
C ASN A 23 -15.03 16.61 -5.81
N ASP A 24 -13.89 17.04 -5.27
CA ASP A 24 -12.61 17.13 -6.00
C ASP A 24 -11.64 15.97 -5.63
N ASP A 25 -12.10 14.99 -4.85
CA ASP A 25 -11.25 13.88 -4.44
C ASP A 25 -11.12 12.84 -5.56
N SER A 26 -9.92 12.27 -5.69
CA SER A 26 -9.66 11.13 -6.57
C SER A 26 -9.68 9.83 -5.77
N GLU A 27 -10.40 8.82 -6.25
CA GLU A 27 -10.38 7.45 -5.68
C GLU A 27 -8.96 6.87 -5.63
N VAL A 28 -8.12 7.26 -6.59
CA VAL A 28 -6.71 6.84 -6.67
C VAL A 28 -5.95 7.24 -5.42
N THR A 29 -6.20 8.45 -4.90
CA THR A 29 -5.53 8.96 -3.69
C THR A 29 -5.80 8.07 -2.48
N LEU A 30 -6.99 7.46 -2.39
CA LEU A 30 -7.32 6.49 -1.33
C LEU A 30 -6.49 5.19 -1.46
N ILE A 31 -6.39 4.67 -2.69
CA ILE A 31 -5.65 3.43 -3.00
C ILE A 31 -4.15 3.62 -2.74
N VAL A 32 -3.57 4.71 -3.25
CA VAL A 32 -2.15 5.04 -3.06
C VAL A 32 -1.82 5.16 -1.57
N THR A 33 -2.67 5.86 -0.81
CA THR A 33 -2.47 6.02 0.64
C THR A 33 -2.52 4.67 1.38
N ALA A 34 -3.40 3.75 0.97
CA ALA A 34 -3.44 2.40 1.54
C ALA A 34 -2.18 1.58 1.18
N GLY A 35 -1.68 1.72 -0.05
CA GLY A 35 -0.42 1.11 -0.50
C GLY A 35 0.79 1.64 0.29
N GLU A 36 0.88 2.95 0.52
CA GLU A 36 1.92 3.56 1.36
C GLU A 36 1.85 3.08 2.82
N ALA A 37 0.66 2.84 3.36
CA ALA A 37 0.49 2.27 4.69
C ALA A 37 0.97 0.81 4.72
N LEU A 38 0.66 0.02 3.69
CA LEU A 38 1.09 -1.37 3.58
C LEU A 38 2.62 -1.48 3.44
N ALA A 39 3.23 -0.64 2.59
CA ALA A 39 4.67 -0.58 2.42
C ALA A 39 5.39 -0.26 3.75
N GLU A 40 4.84 0.64 4.55
CA GLU A 40 5.35 0.94 5.89
C GLU A 40 5.22 -0.26 6.84
N ALA A 41 4.07 -0.94 6.85
CA ALA A 41 3.88 -2.14 7.66
C ALA A 41 4.90 -3.25 7.33
N GLN A 42 5.23 -3.43 6.05
CA GLN A 42 6.25 -4.36 5.58
C GLN A 42 7.66 -3.91 6.01
N ALA A 43 7.98 -2.62 5.89
CA ALA A 43 9.28 -2.07 6.29
C ALA A 43 9.55 -2.19 7.80
N LEU A 44 8.51 -2.24 8.63
CA LEU A 44 8.59 -2.46 10.07
C LEU A 44 8.77 -3.93 10.48
N GLY A 45 8.88 -4.85 9.51
CA GLY A 45 9.08 -6.28 9.76
C GLY A 45 7.84 -7.16 9.54
N GLY A 46 6.78 -6.61 8.95
CA GLY A 46 5.52 -7.32 8.71
C GLY A 46 4.70 -7.52 10.01
N ASP A 47 3.61 -8.29 9.95
CA ASP A 47 2.70 -8.54 11.09
C ASP A 47 2.20 -7.26 11.78
N ASN A 48 1.91 -6.23 10.97
CA ASN A 48 1.53 -4.90 11.44
C ASN A 48 0.32 -4.35 10.68
N ILE A 49 -0.43 -3.50 11.37
CA ILE A 49 -1.52 -2.71 10.77
C ILE A 49 -1.12 -1.24 10.84
N ILE A 50 -1.05 -0.58 9.68
CA ILE A 50 -0.78 0.85 9.59
C ILE A 50 -2.00 1.53 8.99
N VAL A 51 -2.43 2.62 9.62
CA VAL A 51 -3.57 3.43 9.18
C VAL A 51 -3.05 4.79 8.72
N LYS A 52 -3.36 5.16 7.47
CA LYS A 52 -3.05 6.49 6.92
C LYS A 52 -4.31 7.14 6.40
N THR A 53 -4.37 8.46 6.52
CA THR A 53 -5.43 9.27 5.92
C THR A 53 -4.85 10.00 4.71
N PRO A 54 -5.54 10.05 3.57
CA PRO A 54 -5.02 10.75 2.41
C PRO A 54 -4.85 12.25 2.72
N GLN A 55 -3.62 12.75 2.64
CA GLN A 55 -3.32 14.15 2.91
C GLN A 55 -3.43 14.96 1.62
N GLY A 56 -4.65 15.22 1.13
CA GLY A 56 -4.88 16.14 -0.01
C GLY A 56 -3.92 15.94 -1.19
N LEU A 57 -3.51 14.69 -1.46
CA LEU A 57 -2.60 14.33 -2.54
C LEU A 57 -3.30 14.67 -3.85
N ARG A 58 -2.95 15.83 -4.38
CA ARG A 58 -3.40 16.31 -5.67
C ARG A 58 -2.59 15.55 -6.72
N LEU A 59 -3.14 14.43 -7.18
CA LEU A 59 -2.56 13.66 -8.29
C LEU A 59 -2.87 14.43 -9.58
N GLU A 60 -1.97 15.35 -9.95
CA GLU A 60 -2.16 16.27 -11.09
C GLU A 60 -2.10 15.52 -12.44
N ASN A 61 -1.42 14.37 -12.51
CA ASN A 61 -1.07 13.69 -13.75
C ASN A 61 -1.30 12.16 -13.69
N SER A 62 -1.86 11.60 -14.77
CA SER A 62 -2.14 10.16 -14.92
C SER A 62 -0.89 9.27 -14.90
N THR A 63 0.29 9.83 -15.15
CA THR A 63 1.57 9.10 -15.13
C THR A 63 1.99 8.65 -13.74
N ASP A 64 1.48 9.31 -12.69
CA ASP A 64 1.77 8.91 -11.31
C ASP A 64 1.01 7.63 -10.92
N LEU A 65 -0.15 7.39 -11.53
CA LEU A 65 -0.94 6.17 -11.31
C LEU A 65 -0.22 4.94 -11.86
N ASP A 66 0.30 5.03 -13.08
CA ASP A 66 1.00 3.93 -13.75
C ASP A 66 2.22 3.47 -12.94
N ASN A 67 2.90 4.39 -12.24
CA ASN A 67 4.10 4.09 -11.45
C ASN A 67 3.77 3.42 -10.10
N TYR A 68 2.59 3.70 -9.51
CA TYR A 68 2.12 3.02 -8.29
C TYR A 68 1.49 1.65 -8.60
N THR A 69 0.87 1.50 -9.77
CA THR A 69 0.30 0.23 -10.23
C THR A 69 1.28 -0.66 -10.99
N SER A 70 2.49 -0.20 -11.33
CA SER A 70 3.56 -1.03 -11.92
C SER A 70 4.70 -1.32 -10.92
N GLY A 71 4.59 -0.82 -9.69
CA GLY A 71 5.47 -1.14 -8.58
C GLY A 71 5.17 -2.51 -7.95
N PRO A 72 5.76 -2.87 -6.79
CA PRO A 72 5.59 -4.17 -6.14
C PRO A 72 4.14 -4.52 -5.71
N PHE A 73 3.18 -3.66 -6.00
CA PHE A 73 1.76 -3.82 -5.73
C PHE A 73 0.91 -3.87 -7.02
N ASP A 74 1.53 -4.06 -8.20
CA ASP A 74 0.81 -4.32 -9.45
C ASP A 74 0.00 -5.62 -9.36
N PRO A 75 -1.34 -5.58 -9.38
CA PRO A 75 -2.18 -6.77 -9.33
C PRO A 75 -2.07 -7.67 -10.57
N ASN A 76 -1.43 -7.20 -11.65
CA ASN A 76 -1.18 -7.93 -12.89
C ASN A 76 0.29 -8.28 -13.11
N SER A 77 1.20 -7.96 -12.17
CA SER A 77 2.59 -8.40 -12.23
C SER A 77 2.64 -9.91 -11.96
N THR A 78 2.60 -10.69 -13.03
CA THR A 78 3.00 -12.10 -12.99
C THR A 78 4.50 -12.16 -12.77
N GLU A 79 4.92 -12.58 -11.57
CA GLU A 79 6.31 -12.97 -11.29
C GLU A 79 6.77 -14.01 -12.32
N ASN A 80 7.90 -13.73 -12.97
CA ASN A 80 8.60 -14.63 -13.90
C ASN A 80 9.82 -15.22 -13.18
#